data_AF-A0A0L0VU51-F1
#
_entry.id   AF-A0A0L0VU51-F1
#
_cell.length_a   1.000
_cell.length_b   1.000
_cell.length_c   1.000
_cell.angle_alpha   90.00
_cell.angle_beta   90.00
_cell.angle_gamma   90.00
#
_symmetry.space_group_name_H-M   'P 1'
#
loop_
_entity.id
_entity.type
_entity.pdbx_description
1 polymer ?
#
loop_
_entity_poly.entity_id
_entity_poly.type
_entity_poly.pdbx_seq_one_letter_code
_entity_poly.pdbx_strand_id
1 'polypeptide(L)'
;MMSTLYCIGRNVFSDFIDNNYFDLFEPKAFFTAKATNMAISGGARFEPLHRDAESYDDDWNKFNNINKVIIRQQIRTEHRVAFPHLYNSRPRSVYIPKYLKVKNLFIRVEDPILLTFYFDPIIHPISSRAVAPQNQGVSHEEEILGDADKDDFQLPDDLEPFLVYKSITDDNYTSAIAM
;
A
#
# COMPACT_ATOMS: atom_id res chain seq x y z
N MET A 1 27.58 -5.12 9.55
CA MET A 1 27.18 -5.35 10.97
C MET A 1 25.68 -5.48 11.11
N MET A 2 24.91 -4.46 10.76
CA MET A 2 23.45 -4.50 10.93
C MET A 2 22.78 -5.53 9.97
N SER A 3 23.31 -5.77 8.77
CA SER A 3 22.85 -6.85 7.87
C SER A 3 23.01 -8.25 8.48
N THR A 4 24.14 -8.51 9.12
CA THR A 4 24.41 -9.77 9.85
C THR A 4 23.44 -9.97 11.01
N LEU A 5 23.16 -8.91 11.78
CA LEU A 5 22.18 -8.96 12.87
C LEU A 5 20.76 -9.22 12.35
N TYR A 6 20.38 -8.59 11.23
CA TYR A 6 19.10 -8.81 10.59
C TYR A 6 18.92 -10.28 10.16
N CYS A 7 19.95 -10.90 9.57
CA CYS A 7 19.91 -12.32 9.21
C CYS A 7 19.75 -13.23 10.43
N ILE A 8 20.47 -12.97 11.54
CA ILE A 8 20.38 -13.77 12.77
C ILE A 8 19.00 -13.59 13.43
N GLY A 9 18.48 -12.36 13.45
CA GLY A 9 17.21 -12.02 14.08
C GLY A 9 15.97 -12.49 13.30
N ARG A 10 16.13 -13.06 12.10
CA ARG A 10 15.02 -13.37 11.19
C ARG A 10 13.95 -14.29 11.80
N ASN A 11 14.32 -15.17 12.73
CA ASN A 11 13.36 -16.04 13.42
C ASN A 11 12.42 -15.30 14.39
N VAL A 12 12.77 -14.08 14.80
CA VAL A 12 12.02 -13.29 15.79
C VAL A 12 11.26 -12.14 15.14
N PHE A 13 11.76 -11.62 14.01
CA PHE A 13 11.10 -10.55 13.27
C PHE A 13 9.89 -11.07 12.49
N SER A 14 8.89 -10.20 12.33
CA SER A 14 7.75 -10.47 11.47
C SER A 14 8.14 -10.35 10.00
N ASP A 15 7.68 -11.29 9.18
CA ASP A 15 7.83 -11.22 7.71
C ASP A 15 6.87 -10.23 7.02
N PHE A 16 6.02 -9.54 7.79
CA PHE A 16 5.10 -8.53 7.25
C PHE A 16 5.85 -7.26 6.85
N ILE A 17 5.99 -7.07 5.54
CA ILE A 17 6.66 -5.90 4.93
C ILE A 17 5.66 -4.74 4.72
N ASP A 18 4.38 -5.05 4.54
CA ASP A 18 3.33 -4.05 4.30
C ASP A 18 2.46 -3.83 5.54
N ASN A 19 2.28 -2.56 5.91
CA ASN A 19 1.42 -2.16 7.01
C ASN A 19 -0.07 -2.39 6.68
N ASN A 20 -0.43 -2.53 5.40
CA ASN A 20 -1.80 -2.88 5.00
C ASN A 20 -2.24 -4.24 5.56
N TYR A 21 -1.30 -5.11 5.97
CA TYR A 21 -1.63 -6.35 6.68
C TYR A 21 -2.45 -6.11 7.95
N PHE A 22 -2.23 -4.98 8.62
CA PHE A 22 -2.92 -4.61 9.87
C PHE A 22 -4.20 -3.81 9.63
N ASP A 23 -4.81 -3.92 8.45
CA ASP A 23 -6.12 -3.30 8.21
C ASP A 23 -7.14 -3.83 9.23
N LEU A 24 -7.88 -2.91 9.85
CA LEU A 24 -8.75 -3.14 11.01
C LEU A 24 -8.07 -3.70 12.28
N PHE A 25 -6.77 -4.01 12.24
CA PHE A 25 -5.95 -4.45 13.37
C PHE A 25 -4.98 -3.36 13.85
N GLU A 26 -5.28 -2.10 13.53
CA GLU A 26 -4.56 -0.94 14.06
C GLU A 26 -5.22 -0.38 15.34
N PRO A 27 -4.48 0.35 16.20
CA PRO A 27 -5.02 0.90 17.44
C PRO A 27 -6.30 1.73 17.25
N LYS A 28 -6.40 2.48 16.15
CA LYS A 28 -7.59 3.29 15.84
C LYS A 28 -8.83 2.44 15.61
N ALA A 29 -8.70 1.31 14.93
CA ALA A 29 -9.79 0.37 14.72
C ALA A 29 -10.25 -0.25 16.05
N PHE A 30 -9.31 -0.58 16.95
CA PHE A 30 -9.67 -1.05 18.31
C PHE A 30 -10.34 0.02 19.17
N PHE A 31 -9.91 1.28 19.08
CA PHE A 31 -10.58 2.37 19.79
C PHE A 31 -12.02 2.58 19.30
N THR A 32 -12.23 2.50 17.99
CA THR A 32 -13.57 2.57 17.40
C THR A 32 -14.41 1.37 17.81
N ALA A 33 -13.88 0.14 17.74
CA ALA A 33 -14.56 -1.07 18.17
C ALA A 33 -15.00 -1.00 19.64
N LYS A 34 -14.11 -0.49 20.53
CA LYS A 34 -14.43 -0.22 21.94
C LYS A 34 -15.53 0.83 22.09
N ALA A 35 -15.45 1.94 21.35
CA ALA A 35 -16.42 3.02 21.44
C ALA A 35 -17.82 2.61 20.94
N THR A 36 -17.89 1.74 19.94
CA THR A 36 -19.15 1.25 19.35
C THR A 36 -19.64 -0.05 19.97
N ASN A 37 -18.98 -0.58 21.02
CA ASN A 37 -19.30 -1.87 21.64
C ASN A 37 -19.37 -3.03 20.61
N MET A 38 -18.40 -3.07 19.69
CA MET A 38 -18.30 -4.10 18.66
C MET A 38 -17.00 -4.88 18.82
N ALA A 39 -17.03 -6.15 18.43
CA ALA A 39 -15.86 -7.00 18.38
C ALA A 39 -15.45 -7.24 16.93
N ILE A 40 -14.18 -6.99 16.63
CA ILE A 40 -13.55 -7.43 15.38
C ILE A 40 -13.25 -8.92 15.52
N SER A 41 -13.40 -9.69 14.43
CA SER A 41 -13.05 -11.11 14.42
C SER A 41 -11.56 -11.29 14.76
N GLY A 42 -11.24 -12.10 15.77
CA GLY A 42 -9.87 -12.26 16.28
C GLY A 42 -9.33 -11.08 17.12
N GLY A 43 -10.12 -10.02 17.30
CA GLY A 43 -9.78 -8.87 18.12
C GLY A 43 -10.23 -9.00 19.58
N ALA A 44 -9.78 -8.06 20.41
CA ALA A 44 -10.20 -7.97 21.81
C ALA A 44 -11.67 -7.53 21.94
N ARG A 45 -12.34 -8.00 23.00
CA ARG A 45 -13.66 -7.49 23.42
C ARG A 45 -13.47 -6.53 24.58
N PHE A 46 -14.28 -5.48 24.58
CA PHE A 46 -14.26 -4.45 25.61
C PHE A 46 -15.64 -4.30 26.23
N GLU A 47 -15.66 -3.74 27.44
CA GLU A 47 -16.90 -3.29 28.06
C GLU A 47 -17.45 -2.06 27.29
N PRO A 48 -18.79 -1.92 27.18
CA PRO A 48 -19.40 -0.78 26.50
C PRO A 48 -18.93 0.54 27.12
N LEU A 49 -18.38 1.43 26.29
CA LEU A 49 -17.96 2.76 26.73
C LEU A 49 -19.18 3.63 27.15
N HIS A 50 -20.28 3.47 26.43
CA HIS A 50 -21.51 4.24 26.58
C HIS A 50 -22.66 3.29 26.92
N ARG A 51 -22.97 3.13 28.21
CA ARG A 51 -24.03 2.22 28.70
C ARG A 51 -25.45 2.76 28.46
N ASP A 52 -25.58 4.04 28.13
CA ASP A 52 -26.83 4.72 27.81
C ASP A 52 -27.38 4.37 26.41
N ALA A 53 -26.59 3.71 25.56
CA ALA A 53 -27.00 3.34 24.21
C ALA A 53 -28.04 2.20 24.18
N GLU A 54 -28.07 1.33 25.20
CA GLU A 54 -29.00 0.20 25.28
C GLU A 54 -30.43 0.60 25.65
N SER A 55 -30.63 1.84 26.12
CA SER A 55 -31.93 2.32 26.64
C SER A 55 -32.81 2.99 25.59
N TYR A 56 -32.32 3.16 24.35
CA TYR A 56 -33.04 3.83 23.28
C TYR A 56 -33.61 2.81 22.30
N ASP A 57 -34.92 2.90 22.08
CA ASP A 57 -35.70 2.05 21.18
C ASP A 57 -35.41 2.41 19.70
N ASP A 58 -34.21 2.09 19.23
CA ASP A 58 -33.76 2.30 17.84
C ASP A 58 -34.48 1.36 16.83
N ASP A 59 -35.27 0.41 17.33
CA ASP A 59 -35.91 -0.65 16.55
C ASP A 59 -37.19 -0.20 15.84
N TRP A 60 -37.88 0.85 16.32
CA TRP A 60 -39.10 1.37 15.68
C TRP A 60 -38.99 2.84 15.24
N ASN A 61 -38.25 3.07 14.17
CA ASN A 61 -38.18 4.38 13.51
C ASN A 61 -38.80 4.35 12.11
N LYS A 62 -39.36 5.47 11.64
CA LYS A 62 -39.86 5.64 10.26
C LYS A 62 -38.79 5.32 9.20
N PHE A 63 -37.52 5.44 9.57
CA PHE A 63 -36.35 5.14 8.73
C PHE A 63 -35.94 3.66 8.75
N ASN A 64 -36.17 2.93 9.84
CA ASN A 64 -35.78 1.51 9.99
C ASN A 64 -36.92 0.54 9.64
N ASN A 65 -37.97 1.00 8.95
CA ASN A 65 -39.11 0.16 8.60
C ASN A 65 -38.70 -0.95 7.61
N ILE A 66 -38.94 -2.20 7.98
CA ILE A 66 -38.54 -3.38 7.19
C ILE A 66 -39.09 -3.38 5.76
N ASN A 67 -40.26 -2.78 5.51
CA ASN A 67 -40.86 -2.70 4.17
C ASN A 67 -40.17 -1.67 3.27
N LYS A 68 -39.31 -0.81 3.82
CA LYS A 68 -38.59 0.25 3.10
C LYS A 68 -37.08 -0.02 3.00
N VAL A 69 -36.56 -0.94 3.80
CA VAL A 69 -35.14 -1.30 3.79
C VAL A 69 -34.90 -2.42 2.79
N ILE A 70 -34.04 -2.16 1.81
CA ILE A 70 -33.64 -3.16 0.82
C ILE A 70 -32.38 -3.86 1.32
N ILE A 71 -32.49 -5.13 1.70
CA ILE A 71 -31.36 -5.94 2.17
C ILE A 71 -30.82 -6.77 1.00
N ARG A 72 -29.68 -6.34 0.43
CA ARG A 72 -28.94 -7.12 -0.58
C ARG A 72 -27.77 -7.89 0.02
N GLN A 73 -27.08 -7.26 0.97
CA GLN A 73 -25.94 -7.81 1.69
C GLN A 73 -26.04 -7.40 3.16
N GLN A 74 -25.71 -8.33 4.06
CA GLN A 74 -25.72 -8.05 5.48
C GLN A 74 -24.53 -7.17 5.87
N ILE A 75 -24.81 -6.07 6.57
CA ILE A 75 -23.77 -5.20 7.11
C ILE A 75 -23.07 -5.93 8.27
N ARG A 76 -21.79 -6.24 8.10
CA ARG A 76 -20.95 -6.89 9.12
C ARG A 76 -20.32 -5.89 10.09
N THR A 77 -19.80 -6.37 11.22
CA THR A 77 -19.12 -5.53 12.21
C THR A 77 -17.88 -4.85 11.64
N GLU A 78 -17.17 -5.49 10.71
CA GLU A 78 -16.01 -4.90 10.03
C GLU A 78 -16.38 -3.61 9.29
N HIS A 79 -17.53 -3.58 8.61
CA HIS A 79 -18.00 -2.39 7.90
C HIS A 79 -18.29 -1.24 8.87
N ARG A 80 -18.87 -1.57 10.03
CA ARG A 80 -19.19 -0.60 11.09
C ARG A 80 -17.95 -0.01 11.76
N VAL A 81 -16.85 -0.77 11.81
CA VAL A 81 -15.56 -0.28 12.35
C VAL A 81 -14.77 0.47 11.27
N ALA A 82 -14.76 -0.01 10.03
CA ALA A 82 -14.06 0.60 8.90
C ALA A 82 -14.63 1.98 8.54
N PHE A 83 -15.97 2.08 8.50
CA PHE A 83 -16.70 3.30 8.15
C PHE A 83 -17.64 3.70 9.28
N PRO A 84 -17.10 4.20 10.40
CA PRO A 84 -17.85 4.37 11.64
C PRO A 84 -18.97 5.40 11.54
N HIS A 85 -18.80 6.44 10.72
CA HIS A 85 -19.81 7.47 10.53
C HIS A 85 -20.94 7.08 9.58
N LEU A 86 -20.77 6.01 8.78
CA LEU A 86 -21.75 5.61 7.77
C LEU A 86 -22.72 4.56 8.29
N TYR A 87 -22.20 3.53 8.96
CA TYR A 87 -23.00 2.36 9.35
C TYR A 87 -23.42 2.36 10.83
N ASN A 88 -23.08 3.40 11.61
CA ASN A 88 -23.54 3.56 12.98
C ASN A 88 -24.41 4.82 13.11
N SER A 89 -25.54 4.69 13.80
CA SER A 89 -26.49 5.80 14.02
C SER A 89 -25.92 6.91 14.91
N ARG A 90 -25.03 6.57 15.86
CA ARG A 90 -24.47 7.50 16.85
C ARG A 90 -22.97 7.25 17.09
N PRO A 91 -22.10 7.61 16.12
CA PRO A 91 -20.66 7.46 16.27
C PRO A 91 -20.11 8.44 17.32
N ARG A 92 -19.97 7.98 18.57
CA ARG A 92 -19.37 8.75 19.67
C ARG A 92 -17.95 8.26 19.94
N SER A 93 -17.01 9.18 20.11
CA SER A 93 -15.61 8.85 20.44
C SER A 93 -14.94 7.85 19.48
N VAL A 94 -15.36 7.86 18.21
CA VAL A 94 -14.82 7.00 17.15
C VAL A 94 -13.59 7.63 16.50
N TYR A 95 -12.68 6.79 16.02
CA TYR A 95 -11.47 7.20 15.31
C TYR A 95 -11.55 6.70 13.87
N ILE A 96 -11.10 7.55 12.93
CA ILE A 96 -11.05 7.18 11.51
C ILE A 96 -9.73 6.44 11.25
N PRO A 97 -9.79 5.15 10.88
CA PRO A 97 -8.60 4.38 10.56
C PRO A 97 -7.98 4.84 9.24
N LYS A 98 -6.70 4.49 9.01
CA LYS A 98 -6.08 4.73 7.70
C LYS A 98 -6.61 3.69 6.71
N TYR A 99 -7.24 4.14 5.63
CA TYR A 99 -7.89 3.23 4.67
C TYR A 99 -6.90 2.37 3.88
N LEU A 100 -5.85 2.98 3.31
CA LEU A 100 -4.89 2.26 2.49
C LEU A 100 -3.52 2.95 2.53
N LYS A 101 -2.45 2.16 2.56
CA LYS A 101 -1.09 2.58 2.25
C LYS A 101 -0.72 2.05 0.86
N VAL A 102 0.17 2.74 0.15
CA VAL A 102 0.72 2.22 -1.11
C VAL A 102 1.33 0.84 -0.84
N LYS A 103 0.93 -0.15 -1.64
CA LYS A 103 1.37 -1.53 -1.47
C LYS A 103 2.88 -1.60 -1.61
N ASN A 104 3.53 -2.29 -0.67
CA ASN A 104 4.94 -2.57 -0.78
C ASN A 104 5.16 -3.78 -1.70
N LEU A 105 5.90 -3.59 -2.80
CA LEU A 105 6.20 -4.61 -3.80
C LEU A 105 7.67 -5.05 -3.74
N PHE A 106 8.28 -4.98 -2.56
CA PHE A 106 9.65 -5.38 -2.35
C PHE A 106 9.82 -6.90 -2.52
N ILE A 107 10.75 -7.28 -3.40
CA ILE A 107 11.14 -8.69 -3.63
C ILE A 107 12.43 -8.94 -2.87
N ARG A 108 12.39 -9.93 -1.97
CA ARG A 108 13.57 -10.34 -1.20
C ARG A 108 14.41 -11.31 -2.01
N VAL A 109 15.70 -11.00 -2.11
CA VAL A 109 16.71 -11.88 -2.76
C VAL A 109 17.33 -12.75 -1.68
N GLU A 110 17.18 -14.07 -1.79
CA GLU A 110 17.78 -15.03 -0.86
C GLU A 110 19.13 -15.56 -1.38
N ASP A 111 19.31 -15.59 -2.71
CA ASP A 111 20.52 -16.12 -3.35
C ASP A 111 21.61 -15.05 -3.53
N PRO A 112 22.78 -15.18 -2.89
CA PRO A 112 23.84 -14.16 -2.94
C PRO A 112 24.62 -14.13 -4.26
N ILE A 113 24.41 -15.12 -5.13
CA ILE A 113 25.10 -15.25 -6.43
C ILE A 113 24.43 -14.36 -7.48
N LEU A 114 23.17 -14.00 -7.27
CA LEU A 114 22.39 -13.21 -8.21
C LEU A 114 22.78 -11.73 -8.14
N LEU A 115 22.77 -11.07 -9.30
CA LEU A 115 23.01 -9.62 -9.40
C LEU A 115 22.01 -8.86 -8.51
N THR A 116 22.41 -7.73 -7.94
CA THR A 116 21.50 -6.91 -7.11
C THR A 116 20.30 -6.39 -7.89
N PHE A 117 20.53 -5.96 -9.13
CA PHE A 117 19.48 -5.50 -10.03
C PHE A 117 19.30 -6.53 -11.15
N TYR A 118 18.21 -7.28 -11.08
CA TYR A 118 17.82 -8.26 -12.09
C TYR A 118 16.31 -8.26 -12.25
N PHE A 119 15.84 -8.83 -13.36
CA PHE A 119 14.42 -9.02 -13.58
C PHE A 119 13.96 -10.32 -12.93
N ASP A 120 13.25 -10.20 -11.81
CA ASP A 120 12.77 -11.37 -11.07
C ASP A 120 11.62 -12.07 -11.81
N PRO A 121 11.59 -13.42 -11.86
CA PRO A 121 10.51 -14.18 -12.51
C PRO A 121 9.10 -13.90 -11.95
N ILE A 122 8.98 -13.39 -10.72
CA ILE A 122 7.70 -13.00 -10.11
C ILE A 122 7.14 -11.72 -10.77
N ILE A 123 8.00 -10.89 -11.35
CA ILE A 123 7.58 -9.67 -12.04
C ILE A 123 6.94 -10.04 -13.38
N HIS A 124 5.74 -9.52 -13.62
CA HIS A 124 5.08 -9.71 -14.90
C HIS A 124 5.94 -9.14 -16.05
N PRO A 125 6.17 -9.90 -17.13
CA PRO A 125 6.98 -9.44 -18.25
C PRO A 125 6.33 -8.23 -18.92
N ILE A 126 7.15 -7.24 -19.26
CA ILE A 126 6.68 -6.04 -19.95
C ILE A 126 6.44 -6.41 -21.42
N SER A 127 5.18 -6.35 -21.86
CA SER A 127 4.85 -6.59 -23.26
C SER A 127 5.18 -5.37 -24.12
N SER A 128 5.93 -5.58 -25.20
CA SER A 128 6.20 -4.54 -26.20
C SER A 128 4.94 -3.98 -26.86
N ARG A 129 3.82 -4.72 -26.87
CA ARG A 129 2.54 -4.24 -27.38
C ARG A 129 1.93 -3.10 -26.55
N ALA A 130 2.21 -3.06 -25.25
CA ALA A 130 1.72 -2.02 -24.35
C ALA A 130 2.67 -0.80 -24.27
N VAL A 131 3.92 -0.96 -24.72
CA VAL A 131 4.96 0.08 -24.74
C VAL A 131 5.14 0.67 -26.15
N ALA A 132 4.22 0.35 -27.09
CA ALA A 132 4.16 1.10 -28.34
C ALA A 132 4.00 2.59 -27.96
N PRO A 133 4.99 3.46 -28.24
CA PRO A 133 4.89 4.85 -27.88
C PRO A 133 3.62 5.39 -28.52
N GLN A 134 2.71 6.00 -27.76
CA GLN A 134 1.58 6.70 -28.40
C GLN A 134 2.09 7.86 -29.28
N ASN A 135 3.34 8.27 -29.09
CA ASN A 135 4.06 9.29 -29.84
C ASN A 135 4.97 8.69 -30.94
N GLN A 136 4.75 7.46 -31.40
CA GLN A 136 5.62 6.83 -32.41
C GLN A 136 5.55 7.54 -33.78
N GLY A 137 4.62 8.48 -33.97
CA GLY A 137 4.50 9.30 -35.19
C GLY A 137 4.88 10.77 -35.04
N VAL A 138 5.22 11.24 -33.84
CA VAL A 138 5.70 12.62 -33.62
C VAL A 138 6.92 12.52 -32.72
N SER A 139 8.07 12.34 -33.35
CA SER A 139 9.32 12.52 -32.64
C SER A 139 9.41 14.04 -32.35
N HIS A 140 9.33 14.44 -31.07
CA HIS A 140 9.46 15.86 -30.71
C HIS A 140 10.81 16.44 -31.19
N GLU A 141 11.78 15.56 -31.41
CA GLU A 141 13.04 15.83 -32.09
C GLU A 141 12.84 16.33 -33.54
N GLU A 142 11.95 15.74 -34.35
CA GLU A 142 11.65 16.23 -35.71
C GLU A 142 10.93 17.59 -35.72
N GLU A 143 10.06 17.85 -34.74
CA GLU A 143 9.30 19.12 -34.65
C GLU A 143 10.18 20.30 -34.18
N ILE A 144 11.14 20.04 -33.29
CA ILE A 144 12.00 21.07 -32.69
C ILE A 144 13.28 21.29 -33.51
N LEU A 145 13.88 20.22 -34.06
CA LEU A 145 15.15 20.29 -34.78
C LEU A 145 14.95 20.45 -36.30
N GLY A 146 13.76 20.15 -36.83
CA GLY A 146 13.49 20.20 -38.27
C GLY A 146 14.36 19.23 -39.07
N ASP A 147 14.33 19.37 -40.40
CA ASP A 147 15.16 18.61 -41.35
C ASP A 147 16.61 19.18 -41.44
N ALA A 148 16.96 20.11 -40.54
CA ALA A 148 18.28 20.71 -40.50
C ALA A 148 19.27 19.71 -39.90
N ASP A 149 20.29 19.40 -40.70
CA ASP A 149 21.43 18.53 -40.43
C ASP A 149 21.57 18.09 -38.96
N LYS A 150 21.08 16.87 -38.68
CA LYS A 150 21.20 16.18 -37.38
C LYS A 150 22.66 16.01 -36.92
N ASP A 151 23.62 16.43 -37.74
CA ASP A 151 25.06 16.30 -37.56
C ASP A 151 25.73 17.57 -36.97
N ASP A 152 25.03 18.71 -36.88
CA ASP A 152 25.60 19.98 -36.38
C ASP A 152 25.73 20.04 -34.84
N PHE A 153 24.92 19.26 -34.11
CA PHE A 153 24.96 19.24 -32.65
C PHE A 153 25.81 18.06 -32.14
N GLN A 154 27.00 18.38 -31.64
CA GLN A 154 27.88 17.43 -30.96
C GLN A 154 27.95 17.78 -29.46
N LEU A 155 27.87 16.75 -28.62
CA LEU A 155 28.11 16.91 -27.19
C LEU A 155 29.60 17.27 -27.00
N PRO A 156 29.94 18.17 -26.06
CA PRO A 156 31.33 18.48 -25.76
C PRO A 156 32.12 17.23 -25.38
N ASP A 157 33.38 17.14 -25.81
CA ASP A 157 34.25 15.97 -25.55
C ASP A 157 34.43 15.66 -24.05
N ASP A 158 34.32 16.68 -23.20
CA ASP A 158 34.42 16.56 -21.74
C ASP A 158 33.12 16.05 -21.08
N LEU A 159 32.04 15.86 -21.85
CA LEU A 159 30.73 15.50 -21.33
C LEU A 159 30.58 13.98 -21.21
N GLU A 160 30.86 13.47 -20.01
CA GLU A 160 30.61 12.09 -19.63
C GLU A 160 29.40 11.95 -18.70
N PRO A 161 28.73 10.78 -18.66
CA PRO A 161 27.74 10.50 -17.63
C PRO A 161 28.30 10.69 -16.21
N PHE A 162 27.51 11.25 -15.30
CA PHE A 162 27.98 11.68 -13.97
C PHE A 162 28.73 10.61 -13.15
N LEU A 163 28.45 9.32 -13.33
CA LEU A 163 28.98 8.23 -12.51
C LEU A 163 29.68 7.13 -13.34
N VAL A 164 30.29 7.48 -14.48
CA VAL A 164 31.01 6.51 -15.35
C VAL A 164 32.01 5.65 -14.59
N TYR A 165 32.76 6.25 -13.66
CA TYR A 165 33.83 5.55 -12.94
C TYR A 165 33.32 4.61 -11.82
N LYS A 166 32.01 4.58 -11.55
CA LYS A 166 31.44 3.80 -10.45
C LYS A 166 30.60 2.63 -10.97
N SER A 167 30.86 1.44 -10.44
CA SER A 167 30.05 0.25 -10.67
C SER A 167 28.60 0.47 -10.20
N ILE A 168 27.65 -0.12 -10.94
CA ILE A 168 26.23 -0.12 -10.58
C ILE A 168 26.00 -0.95 -9.31
N THR A 169 26.78 -2.02 -9.13
CA THR A 169 26.64 -2.97 -8.02
C THR A 169 27.97 -3.24 -7.31
N ASP A 170 27.89 -3.38 -5.99
CA ASP A 170 28.96 -3.77 -5.05
C ASP A 170 28.40 -4.89 -4.16
N ASP A 171 29.26 -5.71 -3.57
CA ASP A 171 28.89 -6.92 -2.80
C ASP A 171 27.88 -6.66 -1.67
N ASN A 172 27.85 -5.45 -1.12
CA ASN A 172 27.01 -5.09 0.02
C ASN A 172 25.63 -4.52 -0.37
N TYR A 173 25.38 -4.11 -1.61
CA TYR A 173 24.13 -3.38 -1.94
C TYR A 173 22.88 -4.24 -1.79
N THR A 174 22.93 -5.52 -2.18
CA THR A 174 21.78 -6.44 -1.99
C THR A 174 21.38 -6.50 -0.52
N SER A 175 22.36 -6.61 0.38
CA SER A 175 22.11 -6.62 1.82
C SER A 175 21.63 -5.28 2.36
N ALA A 176 22.08 -4.16 1.78
CA ALA A 176 21.70 -2.82 2.20
C ALA A 176 20.28 -2.45 1.77
N ILE A 177 19.83 -2.91 0.60
CA ILE A 177 18.46 -2.69 0.10
C ILE A 177 17.45 -3.54 0.87
N ALA A 178 17.86 -4.73 1.34
CA ALA A 178 17.00 -5.63 2.07
C ALA A 178 16.74 -5.24 3.54
N MET A 179 17.46 -4.24 4.05
CA MET A 179 17.33 -3.70 5.40
C MET A 179 16.39 -2.50 5.46
#